data_AF-A0AAT9HXW7-F1
#
_entry.id   AF-A0AAT9HXW7-F1
#
_cell.length_a   1.000
_cell.length_b   1.000
_cell.length_c   1.000
_cell.angle_alpha   90.00
_cell.angle_beta   90.00
_cell.angle_gamma   90.00
#
_symmetry.space_group_name_H-M   'P 1'
#
loop_
_entity.id
_entity.type
_entity.pdbx_description
1 polymer ?
#
loop_
_entity_poly.entity_id
_entity_poly.type
_entity_poly.pdbx_seq_one_letter_code
_entity_poly.pdbx_strand_id
1 'polypeptide(L)' 'MAPLGTQAYNPAFDVTPPELVTAIVTEEGAVSPVTTEALAALCARSRQVTNS' A
#
# COMPACT_ATOMS: atom_id res chain seq x y z
N MET A 1 -25.15 -3.32 22.29
CA MET A 1 -24.84 -1.93 22.72
C MET A 1 -23.88 -2.02 23.88
N ALA A 2 -22.74 -1.32 23.84
CA ALA A 2 -21.81 -1.27 24.96
C ALA A 2 -22.34 -0.36 26.10
N PRO A 3 -21.92 -0.55 27.36
CA PRO A 3 -22.31 0.30 28.48
C PRO A 3 -21.98 1.79 28.25
N LEU A 4 -22.81 2.67 28.79
CA LEU A 4 -22.55 4.12 28.83
C LEU A 4 -21.19 4.39 29.49
N GLY A 5 -20.37 5.22 28.84
CA GLY A 5 -19.03 5.58 29.33
C GLY A 5 -17.90 4.62 28.94
N THR A 6 -18.20 3.54 28.21
CA THR A 6 -17.15 2.63 27.69
C THR A 6 -16.25 3.37 26.71
N GLN A 7 -14.96 3.48 27.03
CA GLN A 7 -13.97 3.97 26.09
C GLN A 7 -13.76 2.92 25.00
N ALA A 8 -13.86 3.34 23.73
CA ALA A 8 -13.58 2.48 22.59
C ALA A 8 -12.26 2.92 21.94
N TYR A 9 -11.42 1.94 21.60
CA TYR A 9 -10.32 2.15 20.69
C TYR A 9 -10.75 1.69 19.30
N ASN A 10 -10.81 2.63 18.35
CA ASN A 10 -11.26 2.38 16.98
C ASN A 10 -10.33 3.07 15.97
N PRO A 11 -9.07 2.61 15.84
CA PRO A 11 -8.22 3.07 14.75
C PRO A 11 -8.84 2.61 13.43
N ALA A 12 -8.93 3.51 12.45
CA ALA A 12 -9.55 3.20 11.18
C ALA A 12 -8.71 2.23 10.32
N PHE A 13 -7.37 2.25 10.49
CA PHE A 13 -6.42 1.50 9.68
C PHE A 13 -5.15 1.16 10.49
N ASP A 14 -4.35 0.23 9.96
CA ASP A 14 -3.01 -0.10 10.39
C ASP A 14 -2.03 -0.11 9.20
N VAL A 15 -0.78 -0.51 9.43
CA VAL A 15 0.27 -0.61 8.41
C VAL A 15 0.81 -2.03 8.37
N THR A 16 0.75 -2.66 7.20
CA THR A 16 1.36 -3.98 6.94
C THR A 16 2.80 -3.82 6.45
N PRO A 17 3.80 -4.43 7.12
CA PRO A 17 5.17 -4.46 6.64
C PRO A 17 5.31 -5.11 5.25
N PRO A 18 6.22 -4.63 4.39
CA PRO A 18 6.33 -5.07 3.00
C PRO A 18 6.71 -6.56 2.86
N GLU A 19 7.43 -7.13 3.82
CA GLU A 19 7.79 -8.55 3.85
C GLU A 19 6.58 -9.49 4.02
N LEU A 20 5.43 -8.96 4.45
CA LEU A 20 4.17 -9.70 4.54
C LEU A 20 3.29 -9.54 3.29
N VAL A 21 3.73 -8.76 2.30
CA VAL A 21 2.98 -8.49 1.06
C VAL A 21 3.60 -9.27 -0.09
N THR A 22 2.84 -10.22 -0.67
CA THR A 22 3.29 -11.04 -1.81
C THR A 22 3.63 -10.22 -3.05
N ALA A 23 2.77 -9.26 -3.40
CA ALA A 23 2.96 -8.36 -4.52
C ALA A 23 2.05 -7.12 -4.40
N ILE A 24 2.43 -6.03 -5.07
CA ILE A 24 1.57 -4.87 -5.33
C ILE A 24 1.13 -4.92 -6.79
N VAL A 25 -0.18 -4.92 -7.06
CA VAL A 25 -0.74 -4.97 -8.41
C VAL A 25 -1.22 -3.59 -8.82
N THR A 26 -0.81 -3.14 -10.01
CA THR A 26 -1.14 -1.85 -10.61
C THR A 26 -1.51 -2.02 -12.09
N GLU A 27 -1.96 -0.94 -12.73
CA GLU A 27 -2.18 -0.86 -14.17
C GLU A 27 -0.91 -1.11 -15.00
N GLU A 28 0.26 -0.86 -14.40
CA GLU A 28 1.60 -1.07 -14.99
C GLU A 28 2.17 -2.48 -14.67
N GLY A 29 1.31 -3.40 -14.20
CA GLY A 29 1.67 -4.77 -13.82
C GLY A 29 1.87 -4.97 -12.32
N ALA A 30 2.40 -6.14 -11.95
CA ALA A 30 2.64 -6.54 -10.56
C ALA A 30 4.11 -6.37 -10.14
N VAL A 31 4.35 -5.91 -8.90
CA VAL A 31 5.67 -5.73 -8.30
C VAL A 31 5.88 -6.73 -7.16
N SER A 32 6.91 -7.54 -7.27
CA SER A 32 7.40 -8.45 -6.23
C SER A 32 8.91 -8.72 -6.43
N PRO A 33 9.75 -8.69 -5.38
CA PRO A 33 9.43 -8.34 -4.00
C PRO A 33 9.07 -6.84 -3.84
N VAL A 34 8.34 -6.52 -2.78
CA VAL A 34 7.94 -5.13 -2.47
C VAL A 34 9.13 -4.39 -1.84
N THR A 35 9.99 -3.80 -2.67
CA THR A 35 11.11 -2.96 -2.23
C THR A 35 10.96 -1.52 -2.69
N THR A 36 11.69 -0.62 -2.03
CA THR A 36 11.71 0.80 -2.39
C THR A 36 12.21 1.02 -3.81
N GLU A 37 13.23 0.28 -4.25
CA GLU A 37 13.81 0.39 -5.59
C GLU A 37 12.83 -0.07 -6.67
N ALA A 38 12.13 -1.19 -6.41
CA ALA A 38 11.14 -1.73 -7.34
C ALA A 38 9.94 -0.77 -7.50
N LEU A 39 9.48 -0.18 -6.39
CA LEU A 39 8.45 0.85 -6.40
C LEU A 39 8.90 2.14 -7.07
N ALA A 40 10.15 2.58 -6.85
CA ALA A 40 10.69 3.76 -7.52
C ALA A 40 10.76 3.57 -9.04
N ALA A 41 11.17 2.39 -9.51
CA ALA A 41 11.16 2.04 -10.93
C ALA A 41 9.74 2.02 -11.51
N LEU A 42 8.77 1.45 -10.79
CA LEU A 42 7.35 1.50 -11.17
C LEU A 42 6.85 2.94 -11.32
N CYS A 43 7.09 3.80 -10.33
CA CYS A 43 6.68 5.20 -10.38
C CYS A 43 7.34 5.96 -11.53
N ALA A 44 8.60 5.62 -11.88
CA ALA A 44 9.28 6.22 -13.03
C ALA A 44 8.62 5.83 -14.35
N ARG A 45 8.22 4.57 -14.53
CA ARG A 45 7.49 4.10 -15.73
C ARG A 45 6.12 4.79 -15.86
N SER A 46 5.33 4.77 -14.80
CA SER A 46 3.99 5.40 -14.77
C SER A 46 4.04 6.87 -15.20
N ARG A 47 5.04 7.63 -14.73
CA ARG A 47 5.23 9.05 -15.10
C ARG A 47 5.61 9.27 -16.57
N GLN A 48 6.25 8.30 -17.24
CA GLN A 48 6.57 8.43 -18.66
C GLN A 48 5.32 8.30 -19.54
N VAL A 49 4.36 7.47 -19.12
CA VAL A 49 3.08 7.30 -19.80
C VAL A 49 2.24 8.58 -19.73
N THR A 50 2.19 9.25 -18.57
CA THR A 50 1.38 10.49 -18.42
C THR A 50 1.92 11.68 -19.22
N ASN A 51 3.19 11.66 -19.60
CA ASN A 51 3.83 12.74 -20.35
C ASN A 51 3.80 12.53 -21.89
N SER A 52 3.07 11.52 -22.36
CA SER A 52 2.88 11.19 -23.79
C SER A 52 1.43 11.37 -24.19
#